data_AF-A0A167XJM1-F1
#
_entry.id   AF-A0A167XJM1-F1
#
_cell.length_a   1.000
_cell.length_b   1.000
_cell.length_c   1.000
_cell.angle_alpha   90.00
_cell.angle_beta   90.00
_cell.angle_gamma   90.00
#
_symmetry.space_group_name_H-M   'P 1'
#
loop_
_entity.id
_entity.type
_entity.pdbx_description
1 polymer ?
#
loop_
_entity_poly.entity_id
_entity_poly.type
_entity_poly.pdbx_seq_one_letter_code
_entity_poly.pdbx_strand_id
1 'polypeptide(L)'
;MFGRFSRADSDIQELDGGGGRRIRVISAEEGVEEAFTRGMTEGLSGQLFSEKALYGPGWKHVEDQILGDGPGNDSNGYVQAAPSTITRDLVRLLLDASVKMARALRYQSVGTFKYLVEQTGTEEITNFNLMRIQLCLSNSPTSAF
;
A
#
# COMPACT_ATOMS: atom_id res chain seq x y z
N MET A 1 -10.04 -27.17 2.19
CA MET A 1 -8.66 -27.33 1.67
C MET A 1 -7.89 -26.09 2.11
N PHE A 2 -7.28 -26.13 3.30
CA PHE A 2 -6.52 -25.00 3.85
C PHE A 2 -5.08 -25.13 3.38
N GLY A 3 -4.60 -24.17 2.58
CA GLY A 3 -3.22 -24.13 2.13
C GLY A 3 -2.28 -24.04 3.33
N ARG A 4 -1.33 -24.98 3.40
CA ARG A 4 -0.18 -24.91 4.30
C ARG A 4 0.68 -23.73 3.86
N PHE A 5 0.81 -22.72 4.72
CA PHE A 5 1.81 -21.67 4.58
C PHE A 5 3.19 -22.26 4.89
N SER A 6 4.04 -22.41 3.88
CA SER A 6 5.46 -22.74 4.08
C SER A 6 6.31 -21.48 4.07
N ARG A 7 7.51 -21.60 4.64
CA ARG A 7 8.49 -20.54 4.87
C ARG A 7 8.69 -19.61 3.66
N ALA A 8 8.42 -18.33 3.90
CA ALA A 8 8.91 -17.15 3.18
C ALA A 8 8.55 -17.04 1.70
N ASP A 9 7.25 -16.99 1.41
CA ASP A 9 6.81 -16.36 0.16
C ASP A 9 7.26 -14.90 0.15
N SER A 10 7.81 -14.47 -0.98
CA SER A 10 8.26 -13.10 -1.24
C SER A 10 7.61 -12.61 -2.51
N ASP A 11 7.42 -11.31 -2.65
CA ASP A 11 7.00 -10.71 -3.90
C ASP A 11 8.06 -9.73 -4.41
N ILE A 12 8.09 -9.59 -5.74
CA ILE A 12 8.88 -8.60 -6.45
C ILE A 12 7.92 -7.62 -7.10
N GLN A 13 8.17 -6.34 -6.87
CA GLN A 13 7.39 -5.24 -7.45
C GLN A 13 8.30 -4.14 -7.99
N GLU A 14 7.85 -3.47 -9.04
CA GLU A 14 8.49 -2.27 -9.58
C GLU A 14 8.31 -1.06 -8.64
N LEU A 15 9.40 -0.33 -8.40
CA LEU A 15 9.38 0.86 -7.54
C LEU A 15 8.40 1.92 -8.04
N ASP A 16 8.28 2.15 -9.35
CA ASP A 16 7.40 3.18 -9.92
C ASP A 16 6.10 2.63 -10.50
N GLY A 17 5.85 1.32 -10.32
CA GLY A 17 4.66 0.64 -10.83
C GLY A 17 3.41 0.91 -10.00
N GLY A 18 2.41 1.56 -10.62
CA GLY A 18 1.06 1.73 -10.06
C GLY A 18 0.08 0.64 -10.53
N GLY A 19 -0.90 0.28 -9.68
CA GLY A 19 -2.07 -0.50 -10.09
C GLY A 19 -1.96 -2.04 -10.02
N GLY A 20 -0.97 -2.59 -9.31
CA GLY A 20 -0.93 -4.02 -8.95
C GLY A 20 -0.61 -5.01 -10.10
N ARG A 21 -0.53 -4.56 -11.34
CA ARG A 21 -0.27 -5.42 -12.53
C ARG A 21 1.15 -6.00 -12.56
N ARG A 22 2.09 -5.36 -11.86
CA ARG A 22 3.54 -5.68 -11.88
C ARG A 22 4.04 -6.21 -10.53
N ILE A 23 3.17 -6.88 -9.79
CA ILE A 23 3.53 -7.63 -8.58
C ILE A 23 3.62 -9.11 -8.97
N ARG A 24 4.64 -9.81 -8.49
CA ARG A 24 4.85 -11.25 -8.70
C ARG A 24 5.14 -11.91 -7.36
N VAL A 25 4.24 -12.78 -6.93
CA VAL A 25 4.45 -13.63 -5.74
C VAL A 25 5.32 -14.82 -6.15
N ILE A 26 6.38 -15.04 -5.38
CA ILE A 26 7.38 -16.08 -5.55
C ILE A 26 7.32 -16.96 -4.30
N SER A 27 6.93 -18.22 -4.49
CA SER A 27 6.78 -19.19 -3.41
C SER A 27 7.95 -20.17 -3.30
N ALA A 28 8.93 -20.07 -4.19
CA ALA A 28 10.10 -20.93 -4.25
C ALA A 28 11.28 -20.19 -4.90
N GLU A 29 12.50 -20.51 -4.50
CA GLU A 29 13.73 -19.82 -4.94
C GLU A 29 13.91 -19.86 -6.46
N GLU A 30 13.48 -20.95 -7.10
CA GLU A 30 13.57 -21.14 -8.56
C GLU A 30 12.75 -20.10 -9.35
N GLY A 31 11.74 -19.48 -8.73
CA GLY A 31 10.92 -18.44 -9.36
C GLY A 31 11.54 -17.04 -9.34
N VAL A 32 12.64 -16.83 -8.59
CA VAL A 32 13.22 -15.49 -8.39
C VAL A 32 13.81 -14.93 -9.68
N GLU A 33 14.59 -15.71 -10.41
CA GLU A 33 15.26 -15.26 -11.64
C GLU A 33 14.26 -14.86 -12.74
N GLU A 34 13.20 -15.67 -12.91
CA GLU A 34 12.13 -15.37 -13.86
C GLU A 34 11.39 -14.08 -13.46
N ALA A 35 11.02 -13.95 -12.18
CA ALA A 35 10.30 -12.79 -11.68
C ALA A 35 11.14 -11.50 -11.81
N PHE A 36 12.43 -11.57 -11.50
CA PHE A 36 13.37 -10.46 -11.66
C PHE A 36 13.51 -10.06 -13.14
N THR A 37 13.81 -11.02 -14.02
CA THR A 37 14.03 -10.76 -15.45
C THR A 37 12.81 -10.13 -16.09
N ARG A 38 11.63 -10.66 -15.77
CA ARG A 38 10.37 -10.15 -16.27
C ARG A 38 10.04 -8.77 -15.69
N GLY A 39 10.25 -8.57 -14.40
CA GLY A 39 10.07 -7.26 -13.74
C GLY A 39 10.97 -6.19 -14.36
N MET A 40 12.22 -6.52 -14.65
CA MET A 40 13.17 -5.61 -15.31
C MET A 40 12.76 -5.27 -16.74
N THR A 41 12.14 -6.22 -17.45
CA THR A 41 11.71 -6.02 -18.84
C THR A 41 10.40 -5.24 -18.94
N GLU A 42 9.47 -5.46 -18.01
CA GLU A 42 8.15 -4.81 -17.98
C GLU A 42 8.17 -3.43 -17.28
N GLY A 43 9.20 -3.17 -16.47
CA GLY A 43 9.34 -1.97 -15.66
C GLY A 43 9.77 -0.75 -16.47
N LEU A 44 9.09 0.38 -16.25
CA LEU A 44 9.43 1.67 -16.85
C LEU A 44 10.71 2.26 -16.24
N SER A 45 10.94 2.05 -14.94
CA SER A 45 12.13 2.59 -14.26
C SER A 45 13.30 1.62 -14.15
N GLY A 46 13.08 0.33 -14.43
CA GLY A 46 14.09 -0.72 -14.27
C GLY A 46 14.54 -0.91 -12.83
N GLN A 47 13.76 -0.44 -11.84
CA GLN A 47 14.05 -0.64 -10.43
C GLN A 47 12.99 -1.52 -9.78
N LEU A 48 13.45 -2.57 -9.11
CA LEU A 48 12.62 -3.55 -8.42
C LEU A 48 12.96 -3.55 -6.93
N PHE A 49 11.96 -3.84 -6.10
CA PHE A 49 12.15 -4.17 -4.70
C PHE A 49 11.49 -5.52 -4.40
N SER A 50 11.98 -6.19 -3.37
CA SER A 50 11.39 -7.42 -2.87
C SER A 50 10.90 -7.22 -1.44
N GLU A 51 9.71 -7.73 -1.16
CA GLU A 51 9.15 -7.77 0.17
C GLU A 51 8.55 -9.14 0.49
N LYS A 52 8.09 -9.32 1.73
CA LYS A 52 7.42 -10.55 2.12
C LYS A 52 6.01 -10.53 1.53
N ALA A 53 5.65 -11.57 0.79
CA ALA A 53 4.31 -11.69 0.23
C ALA A 53 3.32 -12.04 1.34
N LEU A 54 2.44 -11.08 1.64
CA LEU A 54 1.38 -11.23 2.64
C LEU A 54 0.05 -11.32 1.90
N TYR A 55 -0.52 -12.53 1.85
CA TYR A 55 -1.73 -12.80 1.06
C TYR A 55 -2.61 -13.88 1.73
N GLY A 56 -3.86 -13.98 1.29
CA GLY A 56 -4.85 -14.92 1.84
C GLY A 56 -6.04 -14.23 2.53
N PRO A 57 -7.03 -14.99 3.02
CA PRO A 57 -8.31 -14.43 3.45
C PRO A 57 -8.23 -13.52 4.67
N GLY A 58 -7.19 -13.66 5.50
CA GLY A 58 -6.93 -12.82 6.67
C GLY A 58 -6.25 -11.47 6.36
N TRP A 59 -5.72 -11.28 5.15
CA TRP A 59 -5.09 -10.02 4.76
C TRP A 59 -6.07 -9.16 3.96
N LYS A 60 -6.24 -7.90 4.36
CA LYS A 60 -7.13 -6.92 3.73
C LYS A 60 -6.34 -5.72 3.24
N HIS A 61 -6.66 -5.27 2.03
CA HIS A 61 -6.13 -4.04 1.47
C HIS A 61 -7.05 -2.89 1.89
N VAL A 62 -6.47 -1.87 2.51
CA VAL A 62 -7.18 -0.64 2.88
C VAL A 62 -6.48 0.54 2.22
N GLU A 63 -7.25 1.41 1.58
CA GLU A 63 -6.73 2.59 0.90
C GLU A 63 -7.32 3.85 1.53
N ASP A 64 -6.46 4.69 2.09
CA ASP A 64 -6.84 5.99 2.62
C ASP A 64 -6.54 7.04 1.57
N GLN A 65 -7.56 7.78 1.15
CA GLN A 65 -7.38 8.93 0.28
C GLN A 65 -7.21 10.18 1.14
N ILE A 66 -6.07 10.84 1.01
CA ILE A 66 -5.73 12.06 1.74
C ILE A 66 -5.70 13.23 0.78
N LEU A 67 -6.32 14.35 1.18
CA LEU A 67 -6.12 15.66 0.60
C LEU A 67 -5.26 16.49 1.55
N GLY A 68 -4.09 16.91 1.07
CA GLY A 68 -3.20 17.82 1.78
C GLY A 68 -3.20 19.20 1.14
N ASP A 69 -3.50 20.23 1.93
CA ASP A 69 -3.48 21.64 1.50
C ASP A 69 -2.18 22.37 1.90
N GLY A 70 -1.15 21.64 2.35
CA GLY A 70 0.14 22.21 2.75
C GLY A 70 0.25 22.70 4.19
N PRO A 71 1.36 23.37 4.54
CA PRO A 71 1.69 23.69 5.92
C PRO A 71 0.71 24.71 6.51
N GLY A 72 0.09 24.34 7.64
CA GLY A 72 -0.83 25.21 8.40
C GLY A 72 -2.32 24.91 8.18
N ASN A 73 -2.68 24.12 7.17
CA ASN A 73 -4.04 23.63 6.97
C ASN A 73 -4.21 22.20 7.45
N ASP A 74 -5.43 21.87 7.88
CA ASP A 74 -5.80 20.52 8.28
C ASP A 74 -5.83 19.59 7.07
N SER A 75 -4.91 18.63 7.02
CA SER A 75 -4.97 17.52 6.06
C SER A 75 -6.21 16.69 6.38
N ASN A 76 -7.18 16.70 5.48
CA ASN A 76 -8.40 15.92 5.60
C ASN A 76 -8.24 14.62 4.82
N GLY A 77 -8.59 13.51 5.46
CA GLY A 77 -8.56 12.21 4.84
C GLY A 77 -9.93 11.55 4.83
N TYR A 78 -10.18 10.73 3.82
CA TYR A 78 -11.30 9.81 3.76
C TYR A 78 -10.81 8.43 3.40
N VAL A 79 -11.34 7.41 4.07
CA VAL A 79 -10.94 6.02 3.85
C VAL A 79 -11.84 5.39 2.80
N GLN A 80 -11.25 4.90 1.72
CA GLN A 80 -11.93 4.03 0.76
C GLN A 80 -11.44 2.60 0.96
N ALA A 81 -12.23 1.83 1.69
CA ALA A 81 -11.94 0.42 1.86
C ALA A 81 -12.61 -0.39 0.72
N ALA A 82 -11.79 -1.05 -0.11
CA ALA A 82 -12.28 -2.05 -1.07
C ALA A 82 -12.84 -3.26 -0.29
N PRO A 83 -13.91 -3.91 -0.78
CA PRO A 83 -15.04 -4.43 0.00
C PRO A 83 -14.61 -5.03 1.35
N SER A 84 -14.74 -4.24 2.41
CA SER A 84 -14.08 -4.52 3.68
C SER A 84 -15.05 -4.75 4.82
N THR A 85 -14.87 -5.85 5.53
CA THR A 85 -15.44 -6.15 6.84
C THR A 85 -14.59 -5.57 7.99
N ILE A 86 -13.89 -4.45 7.75
CA ILE A 86 -13.00 -3.83 8.76
C ILE A 86 -13.80 -2.96 9.74
N THR A 87 -13.33 -2.90 10.99
CA THR A 87 -14.00 -2.15 12.05
C THR A 87 -13.80 -0.64 11.91
N ARG A 88 -14.73 0.15 12.45
CA ARG A 88 -14.61 1.62 12.42
C ARG A 88 -13.42 2.14 13.20
N ASP A 89 -13.01 1.44 14.25
CA ASP A 89 -11.86 1.86 15.06
C ASP A 89 -10.54 1.68 14.31
N LEU A 90 -10.41 0.60 13.51
CA LEU A 90 -9.28 0.44 12.61
C LEU A 90 -9.23 1.53 11.54
N VAL A 91 -10.38 1.84 10.94
CA VAL A 91 -10.47 2.93 9.95
C VAL A 91 -9.96 4.25 10.54
N ARG A 92 -10.33 4.56 11.79
CA ARG A 92 -9.83 5.76 12.49
C ARG A 92 -8.32 5.71 12.73
N LEU A 93 -7.79 4.56 13.19
CA LEU A 93 -6.36 4.39 13.43
C LEU A 93 -5.53 4.56 12.15
N LEU A 94 -5.96 3.97 11.04
CA LEU A 94 -5.30 4.11 9.73
C LEU A 94 -5.35 5.56 9.25
N LEU A 95 -6.52 6.19 9.37
CA LEU A 95 -6.71 7.59 8.98
C LEU A 95 -5.81 8.54 9.78
N ASP A 96 -5.73 8.37 11.10
CA ASP A 96 -4.88 9.18 11.97
C ASP A 96 -3.40 9.00 11.61
N ALA A 97 -2.98 7.76 11.32
CA ALA A 97 -1.62 7.48 10.84
C ALA A 97 -1.34 8.15 9.49
N SER A 98 -2.27 8.04 8.54
CA SER A 98 -2.20 8.69 7.22
C SER A 98 -2.08 10.21 7.33
N VAL A 99 -2.92 10.85 8.14
CA VAL A 99 -2.91 12.30 8.39
C VAL A 99 -1.59 12.72 9.06
N LYS A 100 -1.12 11.96 10.06
CA LYS A 100 0.15 12.24 10.73
C LYS A 100 1.33 12.19 9.76
N MET A 101 1.37 11.20 8.87
CA MET A 101 2.39 11.08 7.83
C MET A 101 2.29 12.22 6.81
N ALA A 102 1.09 12.53 6.31
CA ALA A 102 0.88 13.62 5.36
C ALA A 102 1.32 14.99 5.93
N ARG A 103 1.01 15.26 7.21
CA ARG A 103 1.46 16.47 7.92
C ARG A 103 2.99 16.52 8.04
N ALA A 104 3.62 15.41 8.41
CA ALA A 104 5.08 15.33 8.51
C ALA A 104 5.78 15.60 7.17
N LEU A 105 5.18 15.13 6.06
CA LEU A 105 5.64 15.36 4.70
C LEU A 105 5.27 16.74 4.14
N ARG A 106 4.47 17.54 4.87
CA ARG A 106 3.86 18.80 4.38
C ARG A 106 3.16 18.60 3.04
N TYR A 107 2.42 17.51 2.93
CA TYR A 107 1.86 17.07 1.66
C TYR A 107 0.87 18.09 1.07
N GLN A 108 0.99 18.34 -0.23
CA GLN A 108 0.25 19.37 -1.00
C GLN A 108 -0.30 18.76 -2.29
N SER A 109 -1.27 17.86 -2.17
CA SER A 109 -1.98 17.23 -3.30
C SER A 109 -2.99 16.21 -2.75
N VAL A 110 -3.59 15.44 -3.64
CA VAL A 110 -4.37 14.24 -3.37
C VAL A 110 -3.47 13.01 -3.46
N GLY A 111 -3.47 12.16 -2.43
CA GLY A 111 -2.62 10.97 -2.38
C GLY A 111 -3.34 9.79 -1.73
N THR A 112 -2.87 8.58 -2.01
CA THR A 112 -3.44 7.34 -1.48
C THR A 112 -2.40 6.63 -0.62
N PHE A 113 -2.71 6.42 0.65
CA PHE A 113 -1.94 5.55 1.54
C PHE A 113 -2.54 4.14 1.48
N LYS A 114 -1.70 3.14 1.19
CA LYS A 114 -2.13 1.76 1.02
C LYS A 114 -1.59 0.91 2.16
N TYR A 115 -2.51 0.30 2.88
CA TYR A 115 -2.23 -0.56 4.03
C TYR A 115 -2.59 -1.99 3.73
N LEU A 116 -1.80 -2.90 4.29
CA LEU A 116 -2.16 -4.28 4.45
C LEU A 116 -2.47 -4.56 5.91
N VAL A 117 -3.67 -5.02 6.18
CA VAL A 117 -4.15 -5.31 7.54
C VAL A 117 -4.33 -6.81 7.69
N GLU A 118 -3.76 -7.37 8.76
CA GLU A 118 -4.03 -8.73 9.20
C GLU A 118 -5.22 -8.75 10.15
N GLN A 119 -6.33 -9.34 9.71
CA GLN A 119 -7.52 -9.56 10.50
C GLN A 119 -7.63 -11.05 10.84
N THR A 120 -7.51 -11.37 12.12
CA THR A 120 -7.68 -12.73 12.65
C THR A 120 -9.07 -12.83 13.28
N GLY A 121 -10.01 -13.50 12.61
CA GLY A 121 -11.40 -13.58 13.07
C GLY A 121 -12.23 -12.35 12.68
N THR A 122 -13.39 -12.15 13.32
CA THR A 122 -14.33 -11.07 12.95
C THR A 122 -14.00 -9.73 13.58
N GLU A 123 -13.28 -9.69 14.71
CA GLU A 123 -13.10 -8.45 15.49
C GLU A 123 -11.66 -8.17 15.94
N GLU A 124 -10.74 -9.12 15.83
CA GLU A 124 -9.35 -8.93 16.28
C GLU A 124 -8.42 -8.61 15.12
N ILE A 125 -7.73 -7.48 15.25
CA ILE A 125 -6.65 -7.05 14.36
C ILE A 125 -5.36 -7.31 15.10
N THR A 126 -4.48 -8.08 14.47
CA THR A 126 -3.20 -8.43 15.10
C THR A 126 -2.09 -7.49 14.62
N ASN A 127 -2.10 -7.10 13.34
CA ASN A 127 -1.05 -6.26 12.74
C ASN A 127 -1.58 -5.41 11.58
N PHE A 128 -0.94 -4.27 11.31
CA PHE A 128 -1.08 -3.54 10.05
C PHE A 128 0.29 -3.04 9.56
N ASN A 129 0.51 -3.08 8.25
CA ASN A 129 1.72 -2.59 7.59
C ASN A 129 1.35 -1.56 6.53
N LEU A 130 2.06 -0.43 6.51
CA LEU A 130 2.01 0.48 5.37
C LEU A 130 2.78 -0.17 4.22
N MET A 131 2.08 -0.59 3.17
CA MET A 131 2.72 -1.18 1.99
C MET A 131 3.34 -0.09 1.14
N ARG A 132 2.56 0.97 0.87
CA ARG A 132 2.94 1.96 -0.12
C ARG A 132 2.18 3.25 0.07
N ILE A 133 2.86 4.34 -0.26
CA ILE A 133 2.23 5.64 -0.42
C ILE A 133 2.28 5.97 -1.90
N GLN A 134 1.12 6.05 -2.55
CA GLN A 134 1.01 6.57 -3.91
C GLN A 134 0.56 8.03 -3.82
N LEU A 135 1.53 8.93 -3.87
CA LEU A 135 1.26 10.36 -3.90
C LEU A 135 1.02 10.77 -5.36
N CYS A 136 -0.12 11.41 -5.67
CA CYS A 136 -0.13 12.20 -6.90
C CYS A 136 0.75 13.41 -6.61
N LEU A 137 1.94 13.45 -7.17
CA LEU A 137 2.70 14.69 -7.23
C LEU A 137 2.02 15.53 -8.30
N SER A 138 1.27 16.55 -7.90
CA SER A 138 0.87 17.59 -8.85
C SER A 138 2.15 18.28 -9.28
N ASN A 139 2.65 17.98 -10.49
CA ASN A 139 3.61 18.83 -11.14
C ASN A 139 2.88 20.11 -11.60
N SER A 140 2.63 21.02 -10.68
CA SER A 140 2.32 22.41 -11.00
C SER A 140 3.04 23.33 -10.02
N PRO A 141 3.85 24.29 -10.51
CA PRO A 141 4.30 25.38 -9.66
C PRO A 141 3.04 26.17 -9.27
N THR A 142 2.94 26.53 -7.99
CA THR A 142 2.02 27.53 -7.42
C THR A 142 1.25 28.35 -8.45
N SER A 143 -0.03 28.04 -8.68
CA SER A 143 -1.14 28.98 -8.90
C SER A 143 -2.33 28.26 -9.53
N ALA A 144 -3.41 28.12 -8.77
CA ALA A 144 -4.80 28.29 -9.21
C ALA A 144 -5.70 27.91 -8.04
N PHE A 145 -6.15 28.94 -7.32
CA PHE A 145 -7.50 28.94 -6.74
C PHE A 145 -8.53 28.94 -7.88
#